data_AF-K5XET5-F1
#
_entry.id   AF-K5XET5-F1
#
_cell.length_a   1.000
_cell.length_b   1.000
_cell.length_c   1.000
_cell.angle_alpha   90.00
_cell.angle_beta   90.00
_cell.angle_gamma   90.00
#
_symmetry.space_group_name_H-M   'P 1'
#
loop_
_entity.id
_entity.type
_entity.pdbx_description
1 polymer ?
#
loop_
_entity_poly.entity_id
_entity_poly.type
_entity_poly.pdbx_seq_one_letter_code
_entity_poly.pdbx_strand_id
1 'polypeptide(L)'
;MVGVSILSRGVGDGTGKGKGGVRAAMVEVNCETDFVGRNARFDALVANIAHTAAFIAEAQNSGDLIRPVPLQLLKDAPLISSDGEQQATDVTVSSAIHDSIARFGEMITLGRAVAVVQDPLAQGLGLRVASYCHGSVSNPNHGQVGTLAVLALKSAKLGELIAAQAFRQDLVRLERSLARQIVGFPTTTLKPLEGQEDDCALYEQQFMMYPDSNGAKVKEAFRQWASSHGIEEEGGLEVVDFAKWSVGEPRA
;
A
#
# COMPACT_ATOMS: atom_id res chain seq x y z
N MET A 1 -8.76 -5.36 -11.70
CA MET A 1 -8.65 -5.59 -10.24
C MET A 1 -7.34 -5.03 -9.74
N VAL A 2 -7.37 -4.26 -8.65
CA VAL A 2 -6.20 -3.81 -7.91
C VAL A 2 -5.85 -4.86 -6.85
N GLY A 3 -4.57 -5.19 -6.70
CA GLY A 3 -4.08 -6.06 -5.63
C GLY A 3 -2.85 -5.50 -4.95
N VAL A 4 -2.76 -5.71 -3.64
CA VAL A 4 -1.66 -5.21 -2.78
C VAL A 4 -0.96 -6.38 -2.09
N SER A 5 0.37 -6.35 -2.05
CA SER A 5 1.18 -7.25 -1.24
C SER A 5 2.11 -6.45 -0.34
N ILE A 6 2.18 -6.81 0.94
CA ILE A 6 3.10 -6.20 1.92
C ILE A 6 3.99 -7.30 2.48
N LEU A 7 5.30 -7.21 2.18
CA LEU A 7 6.32 -8.12 2.70
C LEU A 7 6.97 -7.63 3.98
N SER A 8 6.98 -6.31 4.20
CA SER A 8 7.40 -5.67 5.44
C SER A 8 6.62 -4.37 5.63
N ARG A 9 5.89 -4.26 6.74
CA ARG A 9 5.11 -3.07 7.09
C ARG A 9 5.93 -1.91 7.61
N GLY A 10 7.22 -2.10 7.92
CA GLY A 10 8.09 -1.06 8.44
C GLY A 10 8.45 -1.22 9.92
N VAL A 11 8.74 -0.10 10.59
CA VAL A 11 9.19 -0.12 11.99
C VAL A 11 8.16 -0.77 12.90
N GLY A 12 8.56 -1.78 13.68
CA GLY A 12 7.66 -2.52 14.57
C GLY A 12 6.94 -3.70 13.93
N ASP A 13 7.23 -4.01 12.67
CA ASP A 13 6.89 -5.31 12.09
C ASP A 13 7.89 -6.37 12.58
N GLY A 14 7.38 -7.42 13.23
CA GLY A 14 8.18 -8.48 13.85
C GLY A 14 8.54 -9.63 12.90
N THR A 15 8.17 -9.53 11.62
CA THR A 15 8.28 -10.63 10.65
C THR A 15 8.75 -10.12 9.28
N GLY A 16 9.55 -10.92 8.55
CA GLY A 16 9.83 -10.71 7.12
C GLY A 16 11.21 -10.16 6.71
N LYS A 17 11.45 -10.10 5.39
CA LYS A 17 12.60 -9.42 4.77
C LYS A 17 12.40 -7.91 4.89
N GLY A 18 13.04 -7.28 5.87
CA GLY A 18 12.97 -5.82 6.05
C GLY A 18 13.46 -5.30 7.39
N LYS A 19 13.38 -6.10 8.48
CA LYS A 19 13.85 -5.76 9.85
C LYS A 19 13.84 -4.25 10.17
N GLY A 20 12.66 -3.62 10.06
CA GLY A 20 12.44 -2.19 10.33
C GLY A 20 12.26 -1.29 9.10
N GLY A 21 12.55 -1.78 7.89
CA GLY A 21 12.28 -1.11 6.61
C GLY A 21 10.92 -1.49 6.02
N VAL A 22 10.46 -0.77 5.00
CA VAL A 22 9.18 -1.02 4.32
C VAL A 22 9.40 -1.73 2.99
N ARG A 23 8.54 -2.71 2.69
CA ARG A 23 8.51 -3.41 1.39
C ARG A 23 7.09 -3.83 1.05
N ALA A 24 6.53 -3.22 0.01
CA ALA A 24 5.19 -3.52 -0.48
C ALA A 24 5.04 -3.17 -1.95
N ALA A 25 4.03 -3.72 -2.61
CA ALA A 25 3.65 -3.35 -3.97
C ALA A 25 2.14 -3.36 -4.16
N MET A 26 1.70 -2.59 -5.16
CA MET A 26 0.32 -2.54 -5.64
C MET A 26 0.33 -2.70 -7.16
N VAL A 27 -0.54 -3.57 -7.67
CA VAL A 27 -0.66 -3.86 -9.11
C VAL A 27 -2.11 -3.74 -9.54
N GLU A 28 -2.31 -3.41 -10.81
CA GLU A 28 -3.61 -3.51 -11.47
C GLU A 28 -3.53 -4.56 -12.58
N VAL A 29 -4.37 -5.57 -12.49
CA VAL A 29 -4.53 -6.60 -13.51
C VAL A 29 -5.98 -6.56 -14.00
N ASN A 30 -6.16 -6.37 -15.30
CA ASN A 30 -7.45 -6.18 -15.94
C ASN A 30 -7.89 -7.42 -16.69
N CYS A 31 -9.20 -7.62 -16.72
CA CYS A 31 -9.92 -8.73 -17.33
C CYS A 31 -11.14 -8.13 -18.08
N GLU A 32 -11.75 -8.87 -19.00
CA GLU A 32 -12.84 -8.33 -19.83
C GLU A 32 -14.18 -8.32 -19.09
N THR A 33 -14.43 -9.36 -18.29
CA THR A 33 -15.72 -9.56 -17.62
C THR A 33 -15.59 -9.55 -16.11
N ASP A 34 -16.67 -9.18 -15.43
CA ASP A 34 -16.76 -9.26 -13.97
C ASP A 34 -16.82 -10.72 -13.47
N PHE A 35 -17.27 -11.66 -14.30
CA PHE A 35 -17.21 -13.10 -14.01
C PHE A 35 -15.78 -13.58 -13.74
N VAL A 36 -14.81 -13.18 -14.59
CA VAL A 36 -13.39 -13.50 -14.35
C VAL A 36 -12.82 -12.65 -13.22
N GLY A 37 -13.20 -11.37 -13.12
CA GLY A 37 -12.77 -10.49 -12.04
C GLY A 37 -13.14 -10.98 -10.63
N ARG A 38 -14.16 -11.83 -10.50
CA ARG A 38 -14.59 -12.47 -9.23
C ARG A 38 -14.11 -13.92 -9.08
N ASN A 39 -13.34 -14.44 -10.03
CA ASN A 39 -12.88 -15.82 -10.03
C ASN A 39 -11.67 -16.02 -9.11
N ALA A 40 -11.71 -17.04 -8.24
CA ALA A 40 -10.64 -17.32 -7.28
C ALA A 40 -9.26 -17.58 -7.94
N ARG A 41 -9.20 -18.10 -9.17
CA ARG A 41 -7.93 -18.30 -9.87
C ARG A 41 -7.36 -16.99 -10.41
N PHE A 42 -8.23 -16.10 -10.89
CA PHE A 42 -7.82 -14.75 -11.26
C PHE A 42 -7.36 -13.97 -10.02
N ASP A 43 -8.07 -14.12 -8.90
CA ASP A 43 -7.69 -13.57 -7.60
C ASP A 43 -6.28 -14.02 -7.17
N ALA A 44 -6.00 -15.33 -7.25
CA ALA A 44 -4.68 -15.88 -6.96
C ALA A 44 -3.59 -15.38 -7.92
N LEU A 45 -3.88 -15.23 -9.21
CA LEU A 45 -2.94 -14.63 -10.17
C LEU A 45 -2.56 -13.21 -9.74
N VAL A 46 -3.53 -12.38 -9.35
CA VAL A 46 -3.26 -11.01 -8.91
C VAL A 46 -2.47 -10.99 -7.60
N ALA A 47 -2.78 -11.86 -6.63
CA ALA A 47 -1.98 -12.00 -5.40
C ALA A 47 -0.52 -12.30 -5.71
N ASN A 48 -0.27 -13.29 -6.57
CA ASN A 48 1.08 -13.73 -6.91
C ASN A 48 1.84 -12.66 -7.70
N ILE A 49 1.19 -11.93 -8.60
CA ILE A 49 1.82 -10.81 -9.31
C ILE A 49 2.15 -9.66 -8.36
N ALA A 50 1.24 -9.30 -7.44
CA ALA A 50 1.50 -8.27 -6.43
C ALA A 50 2.66 -8.67 -5.51
N HIS A 51 2.68 -9.93 -5.07
CA HIS A 51 3.75 -10.50 -4.25
C HIS A 51 5.10 -10.51 -4.99
N THR A 52 5.11 -10.94 -6.25
CA THR A 52 6.29 -10.90 -7.11
C THR A 52 6.81 -9.47 -7.25
N ALA A 53 5.94 -8.50 -7.55
CA ALA A 53 6.32 -7.09 -7.65
C ALA A 53 6.95 -6.57 -6.35
N ALA A 54 6.36 -6.89 -5.19
CA ALA A 54 6.90 -6.51 -3.90
C ALA A 54 8.25 -7.19 -3.60
N PHE A 55 8.47 -8.41 -4.11
CA PHE A 55 9.68 -9.20 -3.87
C PHE A 55 10.85 -8.78 -4.74
N ILE A 56 10.62 -8.50 -6.03
CA ILE A 56 11.69 -8.17 -6.99
C ILE A 56 12.05 -6.69 -7.03
N ALA A 57 11.18 -5.81 -6.51
CA ALA A 57 11.48 -4.38 -6.47
C ALA A 57 12.71 -4.13 -5.59
N GLU A 58 13.53 -3.14 -5.95
CA GLU A 58 14.73 -2.79 -5.20
C GLU A 58 14.68 -1.36 -4.69
N ALA A 59 15.33 -1.13 -3.56
CA ALA A 59 15.50 0.21 -3.02
C ALA A 59 16.35 1.03 -4.00
N GLN A 60 15.92 2.27 -4.22
CA GLN A 60 16.71 3.25 -4.98
C GLN A 60 16.78 4.58 -4.22
N ASN A 61 17.85 5.34 -4.45
CA ASN A 61 18.03 6.66 -3.86
C ASN A 61 17.33 7.71 -4.73
N SER A 62 16.00 7.82 -4.61
CA SER A 62 15.19 8.86 -5.25
C SER A 62 14.25 9.50 -4.24
N GLY A 63 13.73 10.69 -4.58
CA GLY A 63 12.84 11.48 -3.70
C GLY A 63 11.50 10.81 -3.41
N ASP A 64 10.90 10.14 -4.40
CA ASP A 64 9.60 9.47 -4.24
C ASP A 64 9.77 8.11 -3.52
N LEU A 65 8.82 7.73 -2.67
CA LEU A 65 8.88 6.46 -1.92
C LEU A 65 8.12 5.35 -2.66
N ILE A 66 6.96 5.67 -3.24
CA ILE A 66 6.17 4.77 -4.08
C ILE A 66 6.57 5.00 -5.54
N ARG A 67 7.04 3.94 -6.20
CA ARG A 67 7.64 4.06 -7.53
C ARG A 67 7.03 3.09 -8.52
N PRO A 68 6.87 3.48 -9.80
CA PRO A 68 6.47 2.55 -10.84
C PRO A 68 7.44 1.38 -10.96
N VAL A 69 6.90 0.17 -11.05
CA VAL A 69 7.67 -1.03 -11.42
C VAL A 69 7.59 -1.16 -12.95
N PRO A 70 8.72 -1.24 -13.68
CA PRO A 70 8.70 -1.46 -15.11
C PRO A 70 7.93 -2.76 -15.45
N LEU A 71 6.87 -2.65 -16.25
CA LEU A 71 6.00 -3.80 -16.50
C LEU A 71 6.71 -4.94 -17.23
N GLN A 72 7.68 -4.63 -18.08
CA GLN A 72 8.47 -5.65 -18.77
C GLN A 72 9.32 -6.45 -17.77
N LEU A 73 9.98 -5.77 -16.84
CA LEU A 73 10.72 -6.42 -15.75
C LEU A 73 9.81 -7.35 -14.94
N LEU A 74 8.60 -6.90 -14.61
CA LEU A 74 7.65 -7.72 -13.85
C LEU A 74 7.12 -8.90 -14.68
N LYS A 75 6.88 -8.74 -15.98
CA LYS A 75 6.43 -9.82 -16.88
C LYS A 75 7.47 -10.91 -17.05
N ASP A 76 8.75 -10.54 -17.12
CA ASP A 76 9.87 -11.46 -17.31
C ASP A 76 10.31 -12.14 -16.00
N ALA A 77 9.87 -11.63 -14.85
CA ALA A 77 10.18 -12.21 -13.55
C ALA A 77 9.47 -13.56 -13.31
N PRO A 78 10.10 -14.49 -12.57
CA PRO A 78 9.43 -15.69 -12.06
C PRO A 78 8.20 -15.31 -11.24
N LEU A 79 7.09 -16.02 -11.43
CA LEU A 79 5.90 -15.83 -10.61
C LEU A 79 6.12 -16.46 -9.23
N ILE A 80 6.15 -15.62 -8.19
CA ILE A 80 6.38 -16.04 -6.81
C ILE A 80 5.04 -16.13 -6.09
N SER A 81 4.69 -17.32 -5.59
CA SER A 81 3.47 -17.57 -4.83
C SER A 81 3.42 -16.71 -3.55
N SER A 82 2.25 -16.13 -3.26
CA SER A 82 2.00 -15.42 -2.00
C SER A 82 1.84 -16.34 -0.80
N ASP A 83 1.54 -17.63 -1.03
CA ASP A 83 1.09 -18.56 0.01
C ASP A 83 2.25 -19.31 0.69
N GLY A 84 3.50 -18.87 0.46
CA GLY A 84 4.70 -19.37 1.15
C GLY A 84 5.22 -20.72 0.66
N GLU A 85 4.46 -21.46 -0.16
CA GLU A 85 4.96 -22.63 -0.89
C GLU A 85 5.84 -22.19 -2.06
N GLN A 86 7.13 -21.97 -1.77
CA GLN A 86 8.15 -21.72 -2.78
C GLN A 86 8.44 -23.01 -3.54
N GLN A 87 7.61 -23.34 -4.53
CA GLN A 87 8.08 -24.18 -5.62
C GLN A 87 8.80 -23.27 -6.61
N ALA A 88 10.10 -23.49 -6.78
CA ALA A 88 10.83 -22.93 -7.91
C ALA A 88 10.17 -23.49 -9.18
N THR A 89 9.39 -22.65 -9.84
CA THR A 89 8.81 -22.96 -11.14
C THR A 89 9.45 -22.03 -12.15
N ASP A 90 9.72 -22.53 -13.36
CA ASP A 90 10.20 -21.72 -14.49
C ASP A 90 9.07 -20.87 -15.10
N VAL A 91 7.95 -20.71 -14.39
CA VAL A 91 6.77 -19.96 -14.83
C VAL A 91 7.01 -18.48 -14.55
N THR A 92 7.06 -17.68 -15.61
CA THR A 92 7.10 -16.22 -15.52
C THR A 92 5.71 -15.63 -15.33
N VAL A 93 5.63 -14.39 -14.84
CA VAL A 93 4.37 -13.63 -14.80
C VAL A 93 3.69 -13.60 -16.17
N SER A 94 4.45 -13.41 -17.26
CA SER A 94 3.89 -13.41 -18.61
C SER A 94 3.27 -14.76 -18.97
N SER A 95 3.95 -15.87 -18.70
CA SER A 95 3.41 -17.21 -19.00
C SER A 95 2.15 -17.51 -18.19
N ALA A 96 2.10 -17.13 -16.91
CA ALA A 96 0.92 -17.31 -16.08
C ALA A 96 -0.28 -16.47 -16.54
N ILE A 97 -0.04 -15.25 -17.05
CA ILE A 97 -1.09 -14.44 -17.70
C ILE A 97 -1.60 -15.14 -18.96
N HIS A 98 -0.70 -15.64 -19.82
CA HIS A 98 -1.10 -16.36 -21.04
C HIS A 98 -1.89 -17.64 -20.75
N ASP A 99 -1.48 -18.42 -19.75
CA ASP A 99 -2.21 -19.61 -19.31
C ASP A 99 -3.61 -19.27 -18.78
N SER A 100 -3.72 -18.13 -18.09
CA SER A 100 -5.00 -17.62 -17.61
C SER A 100 -5.90 -17.18 -18.78
N ILE A 101 -5.36 -16.51 -19.79
CA ILE A 101 -6.09 -16.16 -21.02
C ILE A 101 -6.62 -17.42 -21.71
N ALA A 102 -5.76 -18.43 -21.91
CA ALA A 102 -6.17 -19.70 -22.53
C ALA A 102 -7.27 -20.42 -21.74
N ARG A 103 -7.22 -20.31 -20.41
CA ARG A 103 -8.19 -20.95 -19.51
C ARG A 103 -9.53 -20.23 -19.48
N PHE A 104 -9.53 -18.90 -19.42
CA PHE A 104 -10.75 -18.12 -19.29
C PHE A 104 -11.39 -17.78 -20.64
N GLY A 105 -10.61 -17.78 -21.72
CA GLY A 105 -11.08 -17.39 -23.05
C GLY A 105 -11.29 -15.87 -23.19
N GLU A 106 -10.70 -15.06 -22.31
CA GLU A 106 -10.76 -13.60 -22.38
C GLU A 106 -9.37 -12.97 -22.13
N MET A 107 -9.20 -11.73 -22.59
CA MET A 107 -7.96 -10.99 -22.46
C MET A 107 -7.68 -10.60 -21.00
N ILE A 108 -6.46 -10.90 -20.55
CA ILE A 108 -5.94 -10.47 -19.25
C ILE A 108 -4.71 -9.61 -19.47
N THR A 109 -4.66 -8.44 -18.84
CA THR A 109 -3.56 -7.49 -19.00
C THR A 109 -3.02 -7.01 -17.66
N LEU A 110 -1.70 -6.99 -17.52
CA LEU A 110 -1.02 -6.26 -16.45
C LEU A 110 -0.99 -4.77 -16.81
N GLY A 111 -1.82 -3.96 -16.14
CA GLY A 111 -2.06 -2.56 -16.49
C GLY A 111 -1.04 -1.59 -15.88
N ARG A 112 -0.76 -1.72 -14.58
CA ARG A 112 0.25 -0.91 -13.87
C ARG A 112 0.74 -1.62 -12.61
N ALA A 113 1.92 -1.22 -12.14
CA ALA A 113 2.52 -1.72 -10.91
C ALA A 113 3.34 -0.61 -10.26
N VAL A 114 3.24 -0.49 -8.93
CA VAL A 114 4.07 0.37 -8.10
C VAL A 114 4.59 -0.42 -6.90
N ALA A 115 5.75 -0.04 -6.39
CA ALA A 115 6.34 -0.61 -5.19
C ALA A 115 6.92 0.48 -4.28
N VAL A 116 6.93 0.19 -2.99
CA VAL A 116 7.70 0.93 -1.99
C VAL A 116 8.73 -0.03 -1.41
N VAL A 117 10.00 0.34 -1.50
CA VAL A 117 11.12 -0.42 -0.92
C VAL A 117 12.07 0.59 -0.29
N GLN A 118 12.18 0.55 1.02
CA GLN A 118 13.05 1.44 1.77
C GLN A 118 13.64 0.68 2.96
N ASP A 119 14.97 0.70 3.05
CA ASP A 119 15.70 0.15 4.18
C ASP A 119 15.40 0.92 5.48
N PRO A 120 15.62 0.31 6.66
CA PRO A 120 15.47 0.98 7.93
C PRO A 120 16.17 2.35 7.95
N LEU A 121 15.46 3.36 8.45
CA LEU A 121 15.99 4.71 8.58
C LEU A 121 16.87 4.85 9.83
N ALA A 122 17.51 6.02 9.96
CA ALA A 122 18.30 6.37 11.14
C ALA A 122 17.45 6.32 12.44
N GLN A 123 18.13 6.20 13.58
CA GLN A 123 17.46 6.14 14.88
C GLN A 123 16.49 7.31 15.08
N GLY A 124 15.29 6.98 15.56
CA GLY A 124 14.22 7.94 15.79
C GLY A 124 13.38 8.27 14.56
N LEU A 125 13.72 7.72 13.39
CA LEU A 125 12.89 7.77 12.19
C LEU A 125 12.38 6.38 11.85
N GLY A 126 11.16 6.31 11.31
CA GLY A 126 10.59 5.07 10.85
C GLY A 126 9.53 5.28 9.80
N LEU A 127 9.40 4.31 8.89
CA LEU A 127 8.30 4.28 7.93
C LEU A 127 7.33 3.17 8.28
N ARG A 128 6.06 3.38 7.92
CA ARG A 128 5.03 2.34 7.95
C ARG A 128 4.16 2.35 6.70
N VAL A 129 3.73 1.17 6.27
CA VAL A 129 2.82 1.01 5.13
C VAL A 129 1.40 0.76 5.63
N ALA A 130 0.48 1.62 5.18
CA ALA A 130 -0.95 1.43 5.28
C ALA A 130 -1.52 1.04 3.91
N SER A 131 -2.46 0.11 3.89
CA SER A 131 -3.16 -0.27 2.67
C SER A 131 -4.60 -0.64 2.95
N TYR A 132 -5.44 -0.48 1.94
CA TYR A 132 -6.82 -0.93 1.95
C TYR A 132 -7.30 -1.12 0.52
N CYS A 133 -8.08 -2.17 0.30
CA CYS A 133 -8.79 -2.38 -0.95
C CYS A 133 -10.30 -2.51 -0.70
N HIS A 134 -11.09 -1.99 -1.62
CA HIS A 134 -12.54 -2.02 -1.57
C HIS A 134 -13.12 -2.70 -2.82
N GLY A 135 -14.23 -3.42 -2.65
CA GLY A 135 -14.89 -4.15 -3.73
C GLY A 135 -14.31 -5.53 -4.00
N SER A 136 -13.65 -6.15 -3.00
CA SER A 136 -13.24 -7.56 -3.06
C SER A 136 -14.39 -8.52 -2.81
N VAL A 137 -14.27 -9.74 -3.32
CA VAL A 137 -15.17 -10.87 -3.01
C VAL A 137 -14.49 -11.94 -2.13
N SER A 138 -13.16 -12.12 -2.24
CA SER A 138 -12.43 -13.22 -1.60
C SER A 138 -11.23 -12.78 -0.76
N ASN A 139 -10.44 -11.82 -1.24
CA ASN A 139 -9.18 -11.42 -0.62
C ASN A 139 -9.21 -9.95 -0.15
N PRO A 140 -9.01 -9.64 1.14
CA PRO A 140 -9.08 -8.27 1.66
C PRO A 140 -8.01 -7.33 1.09
N ASN A 141 -6.97 -7.86 0.46
CA ASN A 141 -5.89 -7.08 -0.16
C ASN A 141 -6.14 -6.77 -1.64
N HIS A 142 -7.30 -7.16 -2.19
CA HIS A 142 -7.66 -6.91 -3.59
C HIS A 142 -8.98 -6.14 -3.69
N GLY A 143 -9.27 -5.54 -4.85
CA GLY A 143 -10.54 -4.85 -5.05
C GLY A 143 -10.64 -4.02 -6.34
N GLN A 144 -11.75 -3.28 -6.46
CA GLN A 144 -11.99 -2.31 -7.52
C GLN A 144 -11.29 -0.96 -7.25
N VAL A 145 -11.09 -0.63 -5.97
CA VAL A 145 -10.32 0.54 -5.56
C VAL A 145 -9.29 0.09 -4.54
N GLY A 146 -8.05 0.53 -4.66
CA GLY A 146 -6.99 0.19 -3.72
C GLY A 146 -6.10 1.39 -3.39
N THR A 147 -5.50 1.37 -2.21
CA THR A 147 -4.48 2.33 -1.83
C THR A 147 -3.28 1.66 -1.19
N LEU A 148 -2.11 2.28 -1.42
CA LEU A 148 -0.88 2.05 -0.70
C LEU A 148 -0.41 3.42 -0.20
N ALA A 149 -0.30 3.61 1.11
CA ALA A 149 0.13 4.86 1.72
C ALA A 149 1.34 4.60 2.63
N VAL A 150 2.26 5.56 2.67
CA VAL A 150 3.47 5.50 3.48
C VAL A 150 3.38 6.58 4.55
N LEU A 151 3.46 6.16 5.82
CA LEU A 151 3.53 7.03 6.97
C LEU A 151 4.97 7.14 7.45
N ALA A 152 5.40 8.33 7.82
CA ALA A 152 6.63 8.58 8.53
C ALA A 152 6.34 8.85 10.01
N LEU A 153 7.16 8.25 10.87
CA LEU A 153 7.21 8.47 12.30
C LEU A 153 8.56 9.10 12.63
N LYS A 154 8.54 10.14 13.45
CA LYS A 154 9.73 10.81 13.95
C LYS A 154 9.59 11.01 15.45
N SER A 155 10.39 10.27 16.22
CA SER A 155 10.51 10.47 17.66
C SER A 155 11.84 10.00 18.21
N ALA A 156 12.46 10.76 19.11
CA ALA A 156 13.65 10.32 19.84
C ALA A 156 13.41 9.01 20.62
N LYS A 157 12.16 8.75 21.02
CA LYS A 157 11.73 7.55 21.76
C LYS A 157 11.06 6.50 20.87
N LEU A 158 11.18 6.61 19.54
CA LEU A 158 10.46 5.74 18.60
C LEU A 158 10.70 4.25 18.87
N GLY A 159 11.93 3.85 19.24
CA GLY A 159 12.24 2.47 19.58
C GLY A 159 11.45 1.94 20.79
N GLU A 160 11.29 2.76 21.83
CA GLU A 160 10.51 2.42 23.03
C GLU A 160 9.01 2.36 22.72
N LEU A 161 8.50 3.35 21.99
CA LEU A 161 7.09 3.40 21.56
C LEU A 161 6.74 2.17 20.73
N ILE A 162 7.55 1.87 19.72
CA ILE A 162 7.33 0.74 18.83
C ILE A 162 7.48 -0.60 19.55
N ALA A 163 8.28 -0.70 20.61
CA ALA A 163 8.38 -1.91 21.42
C ALA A 163 7.07 -2.22 22.18
N ALA A 164 6.26 -1.22 22.50
CA ALA A 164 4.99 -1.38 23.19
C ALA A 164 3.91 -1.96 22.25
N GLN A 165 3.31 -3.08 22.64
CA GLN A 165 2.23 -3.71 21.86
C GLN A 165 1.00 -2.81 21.71
N ALA A 166 0.62 -2.09 22.77
CA ALA A 166 -0.53 -1.18 22.73
C ALA A 166 -0.34 -0.07 21.68
N PHE A 167 0.85 0.55 21.64
CA PHE A 167 1.18 1.54 20.62
C PHE A 167 1.07 0.96 19.21
N ARG A 168 1.63 -0.24 18.96
CA ARG A 168 1.54 -0.91 17.66
C ARG A 168 0.09 -1.20 17.26
N GLN A 169 -0.74 -1.65 18.19
CA GLN A 169 -2.16 -1.94 17.92
C GLN A 169 -2.93 -0.66 17.56
N ASP A 170 -2.67 0.44 18.26
CA ASP A 170 -3.33 1.72 18.03
C ASP A 170 -2.88 2.36 16.71
N LEU A 171 -1.59 2.26 16.41
CA LEU A 171 -1.05 2.67 15.12
C LEU A 171 -1.69 1.90 13.96
N VAL A 172 -1.86 0.58 14.08
CA VAL A 172 -2.56 -0.23 13.06
C VAL A 172 -4.04 0.16 12.92
N ARG A 173 -4.71 0.63 14.00
CA ARG A 173 -6.07 1.17 13.91
C ARG A 173 -6.08 2.47 13.08
N LEU A 174 -5.18 3.39 13.39
CA LEU A 174 -5.02 4.65 12.66
C LEU A 174 -4.70 4.41 11.17
N GLU A 175 -3.72 3.55 10.87
CA GLU A 175 -3.32 3.17 9.50
C GLU A 175 -4.50 2.65 8.67
N ARG A 176 -5.31 1.79 9.26
CA ARG A 176 -6.48 1.21 8.59
C ARG A 176 -7.55 2.27 8.32
N SER A 177 -7.80 3.15 9.27
CA SER A 177 -8.71 4.28 9.10
C SER A 177 -8.21 5.24 8.03
N LEU A 178 -6.90 5.53 8.00
CA LEU A 178 -6.27 6.35 6.97
C LEU A 178 -6.45 5.74 5.57
N ALA A 179 -6.12 4.46 5.40
CA ALA A 179 -6.23 3.81 4.10
C ALA A 179 -7.70 3.77 3.61
N ARG A 180 -8.66 3.56 4.53
CA ARG A 180 -10.09 3.66 4.22
C ARG A 180 -10.51 5.08 3.86
N GLN A 181 -9.96 6.11 4.51
CA GLN A 181 -10.19 7.52 4.17
C GLN A 181 -9.74 7.78 2.73
N ILE A 182 -8.50 7.43 2.39
CA ILE A 182 -7.97 7.65 1.04
C ILE A 182 -8.83 6.96 -0.02
N VAL A 183 -9.23 5.71 0.22
CA VAL A 183 -10.09 4.97 -0.72
C VAL A 183 -11.50 5.57 -0.82
N GLY A 184 -12.11 5.91 0.31
CA GLY A 184 -13.52 6.32 0.39
C GLY A 184 -13.82 7.76 -0.02
N PHE A 185 -12.80 8.62 -0.12
CA PHE A 185 -12.95 10.05 -0.42
C PHE A 185 -12.19 10.44 -1.68
N PRO A 186 -12.51 11.56 -2.35
CA PRO A 186 -11.79 12.03 -3.55
C PRO A 186 -10.40 12.58 -3.18
N THR A 187 -9.55 11.77 -2.56
CA THR A 187 -8.19 12.15 -2.17
C THR A 187 -7.26 12.11 -3.36
N THR A 188 -6.75 13.27 -3.79
CA THR A 188 -5.89 13.42 -4.97
C THR A 188 -4.47 13.88 -4.63
N THR A 189 -4.31 14.63 -3.53
CA THR A 189 -3.03 15.16 -3.06
C THR A 189 -2.90 14.95 -1.55
N LEU A 190 -1.68 15.09 -1.01
CA LEU A 190 -1.48 15.10 0.44
C LEU A 190 -1.89 16.45 1.03
N LYS A 191 -1.30 17.52 0.51
CA LYS A 191 -1.46 18.92 0.93
C LYS A 191 -1.79 19.77 -0.31
N PRO A 192 -2.55 20.87 -0.15
CA PRO A 192 -2.77 21.81 -1.25
C PRO A 192 -1.45 22.41 -1.75
N LEU A 193 -1.45 22.88 -3.00
CA LEU A 193 -0.38 23.76 -3.49
C LEU A 193 -0.38 25.07 -2.68
N GLU A 194 0.80 25.68 -2.54
CA GLU A 194 0.95 26.89 -1.73
C GLU A 194 0.02 28.00 -2.23
N GLY A 195 -0.78 28.56 -1.30
CA GLY A 195 -1.76 29.60 -1.60
C GLY A 195 -3.04 29.12 -2.28
N GLN A 196 -3.27 27.81 -2.42
CA GLN A 196 -4.48 27.24 -3.01
C GLN A 196 -5.32 26.49 -1.96
N GLU A 197 -6.62 26.48 -2.16
CA GLU A 197 -7.54 25.59 -1.46
C GLU A 197 -7.70 24.29 -2.26
N ASP A 198 -7.63 23.15 -1.57
CA ASP A 198 -7.85 21.84 -2.17
C ASP A 198 -8.58 20.95 -1.17
N ASP A 199 -9.91 20.85 -1.30
CA ASP A 199 -10.74 19.96 -0.47
C ASP A 199 -10.47 18.48 -0.77
N CYS A 200 -9.81 18.18 -1.89
CA CYS A 200 -9.34 16.84 -2.24
C CYS A 200 -7.97 16.52 -1.61
N ALA A 201 -7.30 17.48 -0.98
CA ALA A 201 -6.06 17.24 -0.25
C ALA A 201 -6.34 16.48 1.05
N LEU A 202 -5.66 15.35 1.25
CA LEU A 202 -5.85 14.44 2.39
C LEU A 202 -5.86 15.18 3.72
N TYR A 203 -4.91 16.11 3.93
CA TYR A 203 -4.77 16.83 5.18
C TYR A 203 -5.86 17.87 5.43
N GLU A 204 -6.57 18.31 4.40
CA GLU A 204 -7.69 19.25 4.51
C GLU A 204 -9.06 18.56 4.66
N GLN A 205 -9.13 17.26 4.41
CA GLN A 205 -10.33 16.45 4.59
C GLN A 205 -10.67 16.23 6.06
N GLN A 206 -11.97 16.19 6.36
CA GLN A 206 -12.47 15.67 7.63
C GLN A 206 -12.15 14.17 7.74
N PHE A 207 -11.61 13.72 8.88
CA PHE A 207 -11.15 12.34 9.03
C PHE A 207 -12.29 11.37 9.40
N MET A 208 -13.24 11.23 8.48
CA MET A 208 -14.49 10.50 8.65
C MET A 208 -14.32 9.01 8.94
N MET A 209 -13.23 8.40 8.47
CA MET A 209 -12.97 6.96 8.66
C MET A 209 -12.24 6.64 9.97
N TYR A 210 -11.86 7.65 10.76
CA TYR A 210 -11.23 7.46 12.07
C TYR A 210 -12.23 7.81 13.19
N PRO A 211 -12.71 6.82 13.97
CA PRO A 211 -13.73 7.04 14.99
C PRO A 211 -13.34 8.08 16.04
N ASP A 212 -12.06 8.12 16.41
CA ASP A 212 -11.57 9.00 17.48
C ASP A 212 -11.20 10.40 16.95
N SER A 213 -11.50 10.72 15.68
CA SER A 213 -11.24 12.04 15.10
C SER A 213 -12.11 13.15 15.69
N ASN A 214 -13.28 12.81 16.26
CA ASN A 214 -14.24 13.77 16.79
C ASN A 214 -14.59 14.90 15.80
N GLY A 215 -14.63 14.57 14.51
CA GLY A 215 -14.94 15.52 13.44
C GLY A 215 -13.77 16.41 13.00
N ALA A 216 -12.57 16.19 13.53
CA ALA A 216 -11.36 16.91 13.15
C ALA A 216 -10.91 16.59 11.72
N LYS A 217 -10.12 17.49 11.13
CA LYS A 217 -9.41 17.21 9.88
C LYS A 217 -8.30 16.18 10.09
N VAL A 218 -7.86 15.51 9.03
CA VAL A 218 -6.76 14.52 9.11
C VAL A 218 -5.51 15.13 9.76
N LYS A 219 -5.14 16.38 9.40
CA LYS A 219 -3.99 17.08 9.99
C LYS A 219 -4.09 17.26 11.51
N GLU A 220 -5.27 17.58 12.02
CA GLU A 220 -5.52 17.80 13.44
C GLU A 220 -5.54 16.48 14.19
N ALA A 221 -6.22 15.48 13.66
CA ALA A 221 -6.29 14.15 14.23
C ALA A 221 -4.90 13.49 14.31
N PHE A 222 -4.05 13.66 13.31
CA PHE A 222 -2.67 13.16 13.32
C PHE A 222 -1.84 13.83 14.41
N ARG A 223 -1.94 15.15 14.56
CA ARG A 223 -1.24 15.90 15.63
C ARG A 223 -1.72 15.48 17.01
N GLN A 224 -3.03 15.34 17.20
CA GLN A 224 -3.63 14.91 18.47
C GLN A 224 -3.22 13.48 18.82
N TRP A 225 -3.25 12.57 17.84
CA TRP A 225 -2.81 11.19 18.03
C TRP A 225 -1.32 11.12 18.38
N ALA A 226 -0.45 11.83 17.66
CA ALA A 226 0.98 11.87 17.93
C ALA A 226 1.25 12.37 19.36
N SER A 227 0.65 13.50 19.74
CA SER A 227 0.80 14.09 21.06
C SER A 227 0.31 13.16 22.18
N SER A 228 -0.83 12.47 22.01
CA SER A 228 -1.36 11.55 23.01
C SER A 228 -0.51 10.30 23.21
N HIS A 229 0.38 9.99 22.26
CA HIS A 229 1.33 8.88 22.33
C HIS A 229 2.77 9.32 22.63
N GLY A 230 2.98 10.57 23.06
CA GLY A 230 4.29 11.08 23.46
C GLY A 230 5.25 11.33 22.29
N ILE A 231 4.72 11.53 21.09
CA ILE A 231 5.47 12.02 19.93
C ILE A 231 5.32 13.55 19.92
N GLU A 232 6.37 14.24 20.34
CA GLU A 232 6.38 15.70 20.56
C GLU A 232 7.01 16.46 19.39
N GLU A 233 7.73 15.76 18.52
CA GLU A 233 8.41 16.34 17.38
C GLU A 233 7.43 16.91 16.35
N GLU A 234 7.75 18.09 15.81
CA GLU A 234 7.04 18.62 14.65
C GLU A 234 7.19 17.65 13.45
N GLY A 235 6.06 17.31 12.82
CA GLY A 235 6.00 16.28 11.80
C GLY A 235 6.24 14.86 12.36
N GLY A 236 6.01 14.65 13.66
CA GLY A 236 6.23 13.39 14.34
C GLY A 236 5.43 12.20 13.78
N LEU A 237 4.29 12.48 13.14
CA LEU A 237 3.53 11.53 12.33
C LEU A 237 3.02 12.24 11.07
N GLU A 238 3.44 11.77 9.90
CA GLU A 238 2.99 12.30 8.61
C GLU A 238 2.72 11.19 7.59
N VAL A 239 1.81 11.42 6.66
CA VAL A 239 1.72 10.66 5.40
C VAL A 239 2.67 11.35 4.44
N VAL A 240 3.67 10.60 3.98
CA VAL A 240 4.76 11.13 3.14
C VAL A 240 4.59 10.76 1.67
N ASP A 241 3.80 9.72 1.39
CA ASP A 241 3.49 9.30 0.01
C ASP A 241 2.21 8.46 0.00
N PHE A 242 1.46 8.47 -1.10
CA PHE A 242 0.38 7.52 -1.33
C PHE A 242 0.10 7.30 -2.82
N ALA A 243 -0.36 6.10 -3.13
CA ALA A 243 -1.01 5.78 -4.39
C ALA A 243 -2.45 5.34 -4.10
N LYS A 244 -3.39 5.83 -4.91
CA LYS A 244 -4.79 5.40 -4.91
C LYS A 244 -5.20 5.11 -6.34
N TRP A 245 -5.72 3.91 -6.60
CA TRP A 245 -6.13 3.49 -7.93
C TRP A 245 -7.56 2.96 -7.92
N SER A 246 -8.33 3.37 -8.92
CA SER A 246 -9.55 2.67 -9.35
C SER A 246 -9.25 1.84 -10.59
N VAL A 247 -9.82 0.64 -10.67
CA VAL A 247 -9.67 -0.24 -11.85
C VAL A 247 -10.14 0.49 -13.12
N GLY A 248 -9.33 0.44 -14.17
CA GLY A 248 -9.64 1.06 -15.47
C GLY A 248 -9.45 2.58 -15.51
N GLU A 249 -9.05 3.22 -14.42
CA GLU A 249 -8.76 4.66 -14.39
C GLU A 249 -7.45 4.96 -15.16
N PRO A 250 -7.42 5.99 -16.02
CA PRO A 250 -6.20 6.42 -16.70
C PRO A 250 -5.07 6.74 -15.73
N ARG A 251 -3.82 6.64 -16.19
CA ARG A 251 -2.67 7.14 -15.41
C ARG A 251 -2.75 8.68 -15.39
N ALA A 252 -2.76 9.28 -14.20
CA ALA A 252 -2.49 10.70 -13.99
C ALA A 252 -0.99 10.97 -14.16
#